data_AF-A0A376RQ49-F1
#
_entry.id   AF-A0A376RQ49-F1
#
_cell.length_a   1.000
_cell.length_b   1.000
_cell.length_c   1.000
_cell.angle_alpha   90.00
_cell.angle_beta   90.00
_cell.angle_gamma   90.00
#
_symmetry.space_group_name_H-M   'P 1'
#
loop_
_entity.id
_entity.type
_entity.pdbx_description
1 polymer ?
#
loop_
_entity_poly.entity_id
_entity_poly.type
_entity_poly.pdbx_seq_one_letter_code
_entity_poly.pdbx_strand_id
1 'polypeptide(L)'
;MTLHLKTAEGQRETIKAQWLVACDGGASFVRRTLNVPFEGKTAPNQWIVVDIANDPLSTPHIYLCCDPVRPYVSAALPHAVRRFEFMVMSGETEEQLR
;
A
#
# COMPACT_ATOMS: atom_id res chain seq x y z
N MET A 1 15.38 8.10 -25.32
CA MET A 1 14.07 7.58 -24.89
C MET A 1 13.01 8.66 -25.06
N THR A 2 11.80 8.29 -25.50
CA THR A 2 10.66 9.20 -25.65
C THR A 2 9.56 8.75 -24.70
N LEU A 3 9.06 9.68 -23.88
CA LEU A 3 7.93 9.46 -22.98
C LEU A 3 6.69 10.17 -23.50
N HIS A 4 5.54 9.52 -23.37
CA HIS A 4 4.24 10.11 -23.60
C HIS A 4 3.50 10.19 -22.28
N LEU A 5 3.21 11.41 -21.81
CA LEU A 5 2.60 11.64 -20.51
C LEU A 5 1.22 12.26 -20.68
N LYS A 6 0.35 12.06 -19.68
CA LYS A 6 -0.89 12.79 -19.50
C LYS A 6 -0.78 13.58 -18.19
N THR A 7 -0.93 14.89 -18.24
CA THR A 7 -0.90 15.75 -17.05
C THR A 7 -2.18 15.60 -16.22
N ALA A 8 -2.21 16.17 -15.01
CA ALA A 8 -3.39 16.16 -14.17
C ALA A 8 -4.59 16.89 -14.83
N GLU A 9 -4.29 17.91 -15.63
CA GLU A 9 -5.24 18.70 -16.42
C GLU A 9 -5.67 17.98 -17.72
N GLY A 10 -5.13 16.79 -17.97
CA GLY A 10 -5.46 15.95 -19.11
C GLY A 10 -4.72 16.27 -20.42
N GLN A 11 -3.76 17.20 -20.38
CA GLN A 11 -2.93 17.52 -21.54
C GLN A 11 -1.96 16.38 -21.85
N ARG A 12 -1.60 16.23 -23.14
CA ARG A 12 -0.63 15.23 -23.58
C ARG A 12 0.71 15.90 -23.86
N GLU A 13 1.76 15.35 -23.27
CA GLU A 13 3.12 15.84 -23.45
C GLU A 13 4.03 14.75 -24.00
N THR A 14 5.04 15.16 -24.76
CA THR A 14 6.09 14.26 -25.25
C THR A 14 7.45 14.77 -24.79
N ILE A 15 8.14 13.96 -23.99
CA ILE A 15 9.45 14.30 -23.42
C ILE A 15 10.51 13.39 -24.03
N LYS A 16 11.62 13.98 -24.48
CA LYS A 16 12.82 13.23 -24.89
C LYS A 16 13.88 13.34 -23.81
N ALA A 17 14.41 12.20 -23.38
CA ALA A 17 15.48 12.14 -22.39
C ALA A 17 16.51 11.07 -22.77
N GLN A 18 17.73 11.23 -22.28
CA GLN A 18 18.78 10.21 -22.40
C GLN A 18 18.53 9.03 -21.45
N TRP A 19 17.97 9.31 -20.27
CA TRP A 19 17.73 8.33 -19.21
C TRP A 19 16.35 8.55 -18.57
N LEU A 20 15.81 7.48 -17.98
CA LEU A 20 14.58 7.50 -17.17
C LEU A 20 14.83 6.62 -15.94
N VAL A 21 14.43 7.11 -14.77
CA VAL A 21 14.35 6.31 -13.55
C VAL A 21 12.88 6.18 -13.18
N ALA A 22 12.35 4.96 -13.20
CA ALA A 22 10.95 4.68 -12.90
C ALA A 22 10.76 4.46 -11.40
N CYS A 23 10.07 5.41 -10.74
CA CYS A 23 9.73 5.36 -9.30
C CYS A 23 8.20 5.31 -9.10
N ASP A 24 7.48 4.59 -9.95
CA ASP A 24 6.01 4.59 -10.07
C ASP A 24 5.30 3.46 -9.28
N GLY A 25 5.97 2.91 -8.26
CA GLY A 25 5.37 2.02 -7.25
C GLY A 25 5.17 0.55 -7.68
N GLY A 26 4.55 -0.26 -6.81
CA GLY A 26 4.39 -1.71 -7.02
C GLY A 26 3.60 -2.08 -8.29
N ALA A 27 2.62 -1.24 -8.65
CA ALA A 27 1.82 -1.35 -9.87
C ALA A 27 2.46 -0.66 -11.09
N SER A 28 3.79 -0.45 -11.09
CA SER A 28 4.55 0.27 -12.11
C SER A 28 4.03 0.06 -13.54
N PHE A 29 3.67 1.17 -14.18
CA PHE A 29 3.32 1.23 -15.59
C PHE A 29 4.56 1.01 -16.45
N VAL A 30 5.66 1.70 -16.12
CA VAL A 30 6.88 1.65 -16.93
C VAL A 30 7.46 0.23 -16.98
N ARG A 31 7.54 -0.46 -15.83
CA ARG A 31 8.00 -1.85 -15.75
C ARG A 31 7.20 -2.77 -16.69
N ARG A 32 5.87 -2.63 -16.68
CA ARG A 32 4.96 -3.41 -17.52
C ARG A 32 5.10 -3.08 -19.00
N THR A 33 5.19 -1.79 -19.35
CA THR A 33 5.40 -1.34 -20.75
C THR A 33 6.71 -1.86 -21.33
N LEU A 34 7.78 -1.91 -20.52
CA LEU A 34 9.08 -2.42 -20.93
C LEU A 34 9.20 -3.95 -20.82
N ASN A 35 8.12 -4.65 -20.43
CA ASN A 35 8.09 -6.10 -20.23
C ASN A 35 9.21 -6.60 -19.31
N VAL A 36 9.54 -5.84 -18.27
CA VAL A 36 10.52 -6.24 -17.26
C VAL A 36 9.85 -7.24 -16.31
N PRO A 37 10.39 -8.46 -16.14
CA PRO A 37 9.77 -9.47 -15.29
C PRO A 37 9.77 -9.04 -13.82
N PHE A 38 8.74 -9.46 -13.09
CA PHE A 38 8.59 -9.23 -11.66
C PHE A 38 8.12 -10.52 -10.99
N GLU A 39 9.09 -11.38 -10.72
CA GLU A 39 8.84 -12.70 -10.13
C GLU A 39 8.56 -12.59 -8.63
N GLY A 40 7.66 -13.45 -8.14
CA GLY A 40 7.27 -13.47 -6.75
C GLY A 40 6.02 -14.30 -6.53
N LYS A 41 5.60 -14.39 -5.26
CA LYS A 41 4.35 -15.01 -4.85
C LYS A 41 3.55 -14.01 -4.05
N THR A 42 2.25 -13.92 -4.34
CA THR A 42 1.34 -13.14 -3.51
C THR A 42 1.19 -13.82 -2.16
N ALA A 43 1.35 -13.05 -1.07
CA ALA A 43 1.08 -13.56 0.26
C ALA A 43 -0.43 -13.91 0.37
N PRO A 44 -0.79 -15.05 0.96
CA PRO A 44 -2.19 -15.48 1.02
C PRO A 44 -3.01 -14.64 2.00
N ASN A 45 -2.37 -14.03 2.98
CA ASN A 45 -3.02 -13.27 4.04
C ASN A 45 -3.18 -11.82 3.63
N GLN A 46 -4.42 -11.34 3.61
CA GLN A 46 -4.75 -9.93 3.42
C GLN A 46 -4.98 -9.27 4.78
N TRP A 47 -4.67 -7.97 4.85
CA TRP A 47 -4.79 -7.17 6.06
C TRP A 47 -5.46 -5.85 5.75
N ILE A 48 -6.36 -5.41 6.63
CA ILE A 48 -6.96 -4.09 6.59
C ILE A 48 -6.14 -3.19 7.50
N VAL A 49 -5.77 -2.02 7.00
CA VAL A 49 -5.06 -1.01 7.76
C VAL A 49 -6.03 0.10 8.14
N VAL A 50 -6.16 0.36 9.43
CA VAL A 50 -6.99 1.44 9.98
C VAL A 50 -6.11 2.37 10.79
N ASP A 51 -6.00 3.62 10.34
CA ASP A 51 -5.33 4.68 11.08
C ASP A 51 -6.36 5.52 11.81
N ILE A 52 -6.21 5.63 13.14
CA ILE A 52 -7.02 6.53 13.96
C ILE A 52 -6.15 7.67 14.50
N ALA A 53 -6.70 8.88 14.48
CA ALA A 53 -6.10 10.03 15.14
C ALA A 53 -6.34 9.99 16.65
N ASN A 54 -5.59 10.81 17.40
CA ASN A 54 -5.72 10.95 18.85
C ASN A 54 -5.55 9.62 19.58
N ASP A 55 -4.41 8.97 19.37
CA ASP A 55 -4.06 7.66 19.91
C ASP A 55 -4.60 7.42 21.33
N PRO A 56 -5.68 6.63 21.46
CA PRO A 56 -6.39 6.46 22.72
C PRO A 56 -5.61 5.62 23.72
N LEU A 57 -4.61 4.86 23.26
CA LEU A 57 -3.77 4.04 24.12
C LEU A 57 -2.59 4.83 24.67
N SER A 58 -2.10 5.85 23.94
CA SER A 58 -1.01 6.74 24.35
C SER A 58 0.25 6.02 24.85
N THR A 59 0.55 4.83 24.30
CA THR A 59 1.78 4.07 24.58
C THR A 59 2.64 3.95 23.31
N PRO A 60 3.97 4.05 23.38
CA PRO A 60 4.81 4.02 22.18
C PRO A 60 5.00 2.61 21.58
N HIS A 61 4.36 1.60 22.17
CA HIS A 61 4.61 0.20 21.82
C HIS A 61 3.91 -0.24 20.54
N ILE A 62 4.47 -1.28 19.94
CA ILE A 62 3.82 -2.09 18.91
C ILE A 62 3.41 -3.40 19.56
N TYR A 63 2.14 -3.76 19.42
CA TYR A 63 1.58 -5.02 19.88
C TYR A 63 1.33 -5.92 18.68
N LEU A 64 1.85 -7.13 18.72
CA LEU A 64 1.52 -8.20 17.78
C LEU A 64 0.68 -9.22 18.53
N CYS A 65 -0.62 -9.22 18.25
CA CYS A 65 -1.59 -10.03 18.97
C CYS A 65 -1.96 -11.26 18.15
N CYS A 66 -1.50 -12.43 18.60
CA CYS A 66 -1.83 -13.73 18.02
C CYS A 66 -3.19 -14.25 18.53
N ASP A 67 -4.24 -13.44 18.37
CA ASP A 67 -5.59 -13.83 18.74
C ASP A 67 -6.11 -14.90 17.76
N PRO A 68 -6.58 -16.08 18.24
CA PRO A 68 -7.08 -17.15 17.38
C PRO A 68 -8.37 -16.81 16.63
N VAL A 69 -9.13 -15.80 17.09
CA VAL A 69 -10.36 -15.34 16.44
C VAL A 69 -10.06 -14.31 15.37
N ARG A 70 -9.17 -13.34 15.65
CA ARG A 70 -8.70 -12.36 14.67
C ARG A 70 -7.34 -11.79 15.04
N PRO A 71 -6.24 -12.27 14.41
CA PRO A 71 -4.93 -11.69 14.61
C PRO A 71 -4.90 -10.20 14.23
N TYR A 72 -4.21 -9.40 15.04
CA TYR A 72 -4.06 -7.98 14.78
C TYR A 72 -2.73 -7.40 15.24
N VAL A 73 -2.35 -6.29 14.61
CA VAL A 73 -1.23 -5.44 15.02
C VAL A 73 -1.80 -4.12 15.51
N SER A 74 -1.22 -3.58 16.58
CA SER A 74 -1.46 -2.20 17.03
C SER A 74 -0.14 -1.47 17.10
N ALA A 75 0.05 -0.41 16.33
CA ALA A 75 1.32 0.31 16.22
C ALA A 75 1.13 1.81 16.47
N ALA A 76 1.91 2.37 17.39
CA ALA A 76 2.00 3.82 17.54
C ALA A 76 2.75 4.40 16.32
N LEU A 77 2.14 5.40 15.68
CA LEU A 77 2.72 6.14 14.56
C LEU A 77 2.96 7.61 14.97
N PRO A 78 3.78 8.36 14.19
CA PRO A 78 3.95 9.79 14.41
C PRO A 78 2.62 10.56 14.46
N HIS A 79 2.65 11.74 15.09
CA HIS A 79 1.50 12.66 15.17
C HIS A 79 0.27 12.12 15.92
N ALA A 80 0.50 11.31 16.96
CA ALA A 80 -0.56 10.69 17.76
C ALA A 80 -1.55 9.87 16.92
N VAL A 81 -1.07 9.24 15.86
CA VAL A 81 -1.83 8.27 15.08
C VAL A 81 -1.59 6.88 15.68
N ARG A 82 -2.66 6.11 15.82
CA ARG A 82 -2.57 4.67 16.11
C ARG A 82 -3.01 3.90 14.88
N ARG A 83 -2.14 3.02 14.39
CA ARG A 83 -2.47 2.07 13.34
C ARG A 83 -2.94 0.76 13.94
N PHE A 84 -4.04 0.25 13.40
CA PHE A 84 -4.44 -1.13 13.58
C PHE A 84 -4.36 -1.86 12.24
N GLU A 85 -3.80 -3.06 12.28
CA GLU A 85 -3.82 -3.97 11.14
C GLU A 85 -4.61 -5.21 11.53
N PHE A 86 -5.69 -5.51 10.84
CA PHE A 86 -6.53 -6.67 11.10
C PHE A 86 -6.44 -7.64 9.95
N MET A 87 -6.19 -8.92 10.25
CA MET A 87 -6.21 -9.95 9.21
C MET A 87 -7.65 -10.10 8.67
N VAL A 88 -7.76 -10.19 7.35
CA VAL A 88 -9.01 -10.53 6.66
C VAL A 88 -9.23 -12.03 6.82
N MET A 89 -10.35 -12.41 7.41
CA MET A 89 -10.69 -13.80 7.69
C MET A 89 -11.40 -14.44 6.49
N SER A 90 -11.41 -15.77 6.45
CA SER A 90 -12.08 -16.52 5.39
C SER A 90 -13.58 -16.19 5.35
N GLY A 91 -14.08 -15.78 4.18
CA GLY A 91 -15.49 -15.45 3.95
C GLY A 91 -15.82 -13.95 4.02
N GLU A 92 -14.87 -13.11 4.43
CA GLU A 92 -15.02 -11.65 4.38
C GLU A 92 -14.67 -11.13 2.97
N THR A 93 -15.45 -10.17 2.46
CA THR A 93 -15.18 -9.53 1.17
C THR A 93 -14.59 -8.14 1.34
N GLU A 94 -13.83 -7.67 0.34
CA GLU A 94 -13.29 -6.30 0.33
C GLU A 94 -14.39 -5.24 0.50
N GLU A 95 -15.57 -5.47 -0.08
CA GLU A 95 -16.72 -4.56 0.00
C GLU A 95 -17.31 -4.44 1.40
N GLN A 96 -17.25 -5.51 2.21
CA GLN A 96 -17.69 -5.49 3.60
C GLN A 96 -16.71 -4.76 4.53
N LEU A 97 -15.48 -4.57 4.07
CA LEU A 97 -14.35 -4.06 4.86
C LEU A 97 -13.93 -2.64 4.47
N ARG A 98 -14.68 -2.01 3.54
CA ARG A 98 -14.46 -0.65 3.05
C ARG A 98 -15.15 0.42 3.89
#